data_AF-A0A7S3P5X5-F1
#
_entry.id   AF-A0A7S3P5X5-F1
#
_cell.length_a   1.000
_cell.length_b   1.000
_cell.length_c   1.000
_cell.angle_alpha   90.00
_cell.angle_beta   90.00
_cell.angle_gamma   90.00
#
_symmetry.space_group_name_H-M   'P 1'
#
loop_
_entity.id
_entity.type
_entity.pdbx_description
1 polymer ?
#
loop_
_entity_poly.entity_id
_entity_poly.type
_entity_poly.pdbx_seq_one_letter_code
_entity_poly.pdbx_strand_id
1 'polypeptide(L)'
;KRHIGIRCEICNSLTETSKDIIRCTGCAVSFCFGCKIESDNVEGNYKCPSCVFMASKSGDEDVEPPHCIACFQKGGPLRPAFATPVKSSTWKKRKDYSKSIFAKKFFVHTMCAFWHGGLFFSKNQPGAVDFRDVVTPHSKHGFINDKHRCFVCGMFGGLKSVCDHPGCCCKRREGEADSADSLYFHPTCARQAGLEVSEADKFYVKCYRHSGNEYNIRAHIEDLIEIEKRRAGKNFVKADAKMNFADGSRILNAAIRVMRVLGWSWRWAEWWVDYNSSWEPLLEPHEKEEEMTKEQLKIVDSTRESRAADARRCRLAAFGAALRNRAYDLDDKFDVDALDRSLRAVLRTKSLVGPMEKYEIDFLADWLGRAYKSKSRILGFGEDRIEVAREAFCLHMEDQSPKFELGDRTVPGKQNPAGRDKFETGSVEVDDFLRTEIFEDAYVQPEPIVGSSTKRGPGRPPKSGGRNTEAEREKRRERDRRRREREREASE
;
A
#
# COMPACT_ATOMS: atom_id res chain seq x y z
N LYS A 1 5.81 24.66 -19.64
CA LYS A 1 4.98 23.70 -20.42
C LYS A 1 3.74 23.37 -19.60
N ARG A 2 2.56 23.20 -20.20
CA ARG A 2 1.35 22.85 -19.44
C ARG A 2 1.41 21.38 -19.02
N HIS A 3 1.45 21.10 -17.71
CA HIS A 3 1.53 19.78 -17.10
C HIS A 3 0.15 19.18 -16.73
N ILE A 4 -0.83 19.26 -17.64
CA ILE A 4 -2.17 18.71 -17.40
C ILE A 4 -2.09 17.17 -17.34
N GLY A 5 -2.76 16.57 -16.35
CA GLY A 5 -2.86 15.12 -16.23
C GLY A 5 -1.68 14.44 -15.54
N ILE A 6 -0.79 15.19 -14.87
CA ILE A 6 0.25 14.63 -13.98
C ILE A 6 -0.33 14.45 -12.58
N ARG A 7 -0.03 13.33 -11.91
CA ARG A 7 -0.42 13.07 -10.52
C ARG A 7 0.58 13.66 -9.52
N CYS A 8 0.05 14.14 -8.40
CA CYS A 8 0.85 14.55 -7.26
C CYS A 8 1.51 13.33 -6.59
N GLU A 9 2.84 13.34 -6.37
CA GLU A 9 3.52 12.26 -5.65
C GLU A 9 3.19 12.24 -4.15
N ILE A 10 2.53 13.26 -3.60
CA ILE A 10 2.12 13.33 -2.19
C ILE A 10 0.69 12.82 -2.00
N CYS A 11 -0.33 13.54 -2.49
CA CYS A 11 -1.73 13.16 -2.31
C CYS A 11 -2.30 12.26 -3.42
N ASN A 12 -1.48 11.89 -4.41
CA ASN A 12 -1.90 11.05 -5.55
C ASN A 12 -3.01 11.67 -6.44
N SER A 13 -3.52 12.88 -6.16
CA SER A 13 -4.58 13.50 -6.96
C SER A 13 -4.13 13.81 -8.39
N LEU A 14 -5.08 13.70 -9.33
CA LEU A 14 -4.92 14.18 -10.71
C LEU A 14 -5.19 15.67 -10.74
N THR A 15 -4.31 16.42 -11.39
CA THR A 15 -4.56 17.85 -11.62
C THR A 15 -5.30 18.06 -12.92
N GLU A 16 -6.45 18.74 -12.83
CA GLU A 16 -7.23 19.12 -14.00
C GLU A 16 -6.61 20.30 -14.75
N THR A 17 -5.82 21.13 -14.07
CA THR A 17 -5.10 22.24 -14.70
C THR A 17 -3.59 22.14 -14.52
N SER A 18 -2.85 22.58 -15.55
CA SER A 18 -1.38 22.56 -15.54
C SER A 18 -0.73 23.53 -14.56
N LYS A 19 -1.50 24.50 -14.07
CA LYS A 19 -1.00 25.50 -13.12
C LYS A 19 -0.96 24.95 -11.70
N ASP A 20 -1.42 23.72 -11.49
CA ASP A 20 -1.59 23.13 -10.16
C ASP A 20 -0.49 22.13 -9.79
N ILE A 21 0.56 21.96 -10.62
CA ILE A 21 1.71 21.07 -10.34
C ILE A 21 3.03 21.84 -10.30
N ILE A 22 3.80 21.56 -9.25
CA ILE A 22 5.19 21.98 -9.04
C ILE A 22 6.09 20.80 -9.37
N ARG A 23 7.18 21.02 -10.10
CA ARG A 23 8.16 19.97 -10.46
C ARG A 23 9.59 20.42 -10.17
N CYS A 24 10.36 19.57 -9.51
CA CYS A 24 11.78 19.78 -9.27
C CYS A 24 12.57 19.70 -10.58
N THR A 25 13.37 20.71 -10.87
CA THR A 25 14.23 20.75 -12.06
C THR A 25 15.41 19.78 -11.99
N GLY A 26 15.86 19.40 -10.79
CA GLY A 26 16.99 18.47 -10.60
C GLY A 26 16.60 17.00 -10.68
N CYS A 27 15.54 16.59 -9.97
CA CYS A 27 15.15 15.18 -9.87
C CYS A 27 13.76 14.87 -10.43
N ALA A 28 13.06 15.84 -11.04
CA ALA A 28 11.72 15.67 -11.60
C ALA A 28 10.60 15.27 -10.62
N VAL A 29 10.84 15.21 -9.30
CA VAL A 29 9.79 15.02 -8.30
C VAL A 29 8.68 16.07 -8.49
N SER A 30 7.43 15.64 -8.42
CA SER A 30 6.26 16.49 -8.67
C SER A 30 5.17 16.40 -7.60
N PHE A 31 4.57 17.53 -7.25
CA PHE A 31 3.47 17.60 -6.30
C PHE A 31 2.53 18.77 -6.62
N CYS A 32 1.29 18.72 -6.14
CA CYS A 32 0.31 19.77 -6.40
C CYS A 32 0.48 20.97 -5.45
N PHE A 33 -0.06 22.13 -5.82
CA PHE A 33 0.00 23.33 -4.97
C PHE A 33 -0.65 23.12 -3.59
N GLY A 34 -1.69 22.30 -3.48
CA GLY A 34 -2.29 21.94 -2.20
C GLY A 34 -1.37 21.12 -1.28
N CYS A 35 -0.38 20.42 -1.85
CA CYS A 35 0.64 19.69 -1.09
C CYS A 35 1.95 20.49 -0.93
N LYS A 36 1.99 21.74 -1.39
CA LYS A 36 3.11 22.66 -1.18
C LYS A 36 3.19 23.00 0.31
N ILE A 37 4.42 23.11 0.81
CA ILE A 37 4.68 23.65 2.15
C ILE A 37 5.24 25.06 1.99
N GLU A 38 4.98 25.95 2.96
CA GLU A 38 5.41 27.36 2.89
C GLU A 38 6.90 27.54 2.57
N SER A 39 7.76 26.63 3.04
CA SER A 39 9.20 26.64 2.76
C SER A 39 9.58 26.34 1.31
N ASP A 40 8.65 25.86 0.47
CA ASP A 40 8.91 25.61 -0.95
C ASP A 40 8.97 26.94 -1.70
N ASN A 41 10.19 27.37 -2.03
CA ASN A 41 10.40 28.49 -2.94
C ASN A 41 10.10 28.06 -4.39
N VAL A 42 8.84 28.19 -4.79
CA VAL A 42 8.33 27.78 -6.10
C VAL A 42 8.45 28.86 -7.17
N GLU A 43 9.06 29.99 -6.86
CA GLU A 43 9.32 31.04 -7.85
C GLU A 43 10.49 30.62 -8.76
N GLY A 44 10.22 30.54 -10.07
CA GLY A 44 11.23 30.16 -11.07
C GLY A 44 11.55 28.66 -11.08
N ASN A 45 12.84 28.33 -11.11
CA ASN A 45 13.33 26.95 -11.23
C ASN A 45 13.38 26.24 -9.87
N TYR A 46 12.23 25.72 -9.43
CA TYR A 46 12.13 24.98 -8.17
C TYR A 46 13.14 23.82 -8.09
N LYS A 47 13.83 23.71 -6.95
CA LYS A 47 14.65 22.56 -6.54
C LYS A 47 14.13 22.03 -5.21
N CYS A 48 13.88 20.73 -5.11
CA CYS A 48 13.40 20.12 -3.88
C CYS A 48 14.50 20.09 -2.80
N PRO A 49 14.14 19.96 -1.51
CA PRO A 49 15.10 19.94 -0.40
C PRO A 49 16.22 18.90 -0.56
N SER A 50 15.91 17.72 -1.12
CA SER A 50 16.93 16.69 -1.42
C SER A 50 17.97 17.17 -2.42
N CYS A 51 17.53 17.80 -3.53
CA CYS A 51 18.46 18.33 -4.53
C CYS A 51 19.27 19.51 -4.00
N VAL A 52 18.68 20.35 -3.15
CA VAL A 52 19.40 21.45 -2.48
C VAL A 52 20.47 20.89 -1.55
N PHE A 53 20.15 19.86 -0.75
CA PHE A 53 21.10 19.18 0.11
C PHE A 53 22.27 18.58 -0.68
N MET A 54 21.98 17.79 -1.72
CA MET A 54 23.02 17.19 -2.56
C MET A 54 23.90 18.26 -3.23
N ALA A 55 23.31 19.36 -3.71
CA ALA A 55 24.08 20.46 -4.30
C ALA A 55 24.96 21.18 -3.27
N SER A 56 24.53 21.31 -2.01
CA SER A 56 25.35 21.90 -0.94
C SER A 56 26.54 21.04 -0.53
N LYS A 57 26.57 19.79 -1.00
CA LYS A 57 27.55 18.76 -0.71
C LYS A 57 28.39 18.37 -1.93
N SER A 58 28.24 19.09 -3.05
CA SER A 58 29.04 18.85 -4.25
C SER A 58 30.52 19.08 -3.94
N GLY A 59 31.32 18.02 -3.92
CA GLY A 59 32.75 18.05 -3.57
C GLY A 59 33.14 17.10 -2.44
N ASP A 60 32.16 16.48 -1.78
CA ASP A 60 32.37 15.41 -0.79
C ASP A 60 31.96 14.09 -1.43
N GLU A 61 32.95 13.24 -1.79
CA GLU A 61 32.73 11.99 -2.54
C GLU A 61 31.96 10.94 -1.72
N ASP A 62 31.92 11.08 -0.39
CA ASP A 62 31.30 10.12 0.53
C ASP A 62 29.85 10.47 0.93
N VAL A 63 29.22 11.44 0.26
CA VAL A 63 27.88 11.90 0.65
C VAL A 63 26.78 10.97 0.12
N GLU A 64 26.23 10.18 1.01
CA GLU A 64 25.06 9.36 0.73
C GLU A 64 23.83 10.22 0.37
N PRO A 65 23.05 9.82 -0.66
CA PRO A 65 21.78 10.46 -0.97
C PRO A 65 20.82 10.43 0.23
N PRO A 66 20.08 11.52 0.49
CA PRO A 66 19.12 11.55 1.58
C PRO A 66 18.01 10.51 1.33
N HIS A 67 17.69 9.74 2.35
CA HIS A 67 16.62 8.76 2.34
C HIS A 67 15.62 9.01 3.47
N CYS A 68 14.41 8.48 3.33
CA CYS A 68 13.39 8.60 4.35
C CYS A 68 13.71 7.68 5.52
N ILE A 69 13.68 8.20 6.75
CA ILE A 69 13.88 7.37 7.95
C ILE A 69 12.60 6.62 8.37
N ALA A 70 11.43 7.11 7.94
CA ALA A 70 10.14 6.55 8.34
C ALA A 70 9.71 5.35 7.49
N CYS A 71 10.38 5.07 6.36
CA CYS A 71 10.07 3.94 5.48
C CYS A 71 11.29 3.56 4.64
N PHE A 72 11.17 2.50 3.84
CA PHE A 72 12.25 1.97 2.99
C PHE A 72 12.13 2.35 1.51
N GLN A 73 11.24 3.29 1.17
CA GLN A 73 11.08 3.72 -0.23
C GLN A 73 12.22 4.68 -0.63
N LYS A 74 12.81 4.44 -1.79
CA LYS A 74 13.79 5.34 -2.42
C LYS A 74 13.08 6.41 -3.25
N GLY A 75 13.70 7.58 -3.37
CA GLY A 75 13.16 8.71 -4.15
C GLY A 75 11.98 9.44 -3.49
N GLY A 76 11.21 10.19 -4.29
CA GLY A 76 10.06 10.98 -3.83
C GLY A 76 10.42 12.30 -3.12
N PRO A 77 9.43 13.16 -2.79
CA PRO A 77 9.67 14.42 -2.12
C PRO A 77 10.05 14.25 -0.64
N LEU A 78 11.32 14.52 -0.28
CA LEU A 78 11.80 14.46 1.11
C LEU A 78 11.87 15.84 1.78
N ARG A 79 11.78 15.82 3.10
CA ARG A 79 11.90 16.97 4.01
C ARG A 79 12.97 16.70 5.05
N PRO A 80 13.72 17.73 5.48
CA PRO A 80 14.56 17.60 6.65
C PRO A 80 13.70 17.28 7.87
N ALA A 81 14.23 16.51 8.79
CA ALA A 81 13.55 16.07 9.99
C ALA A 81 14.52 16.04 11.17
N PHE A 82 13.95 16.15 12.36
CA PHE A 82 14.70 16.12 13.61
C PHE A 82 13.87 15.45 14.70
N ALA A 83 14.58 14.89 15.68
CA ALA A 83 14.01 14.46 16.94
C ALA A 83 14.79 15.12 18.07
N THR A 84 14.15 16.00 18.84
CA THR A 84 14.77 16.63 20.02
C THR A 84 14.50 15.78 21.26
N PRO A 85 15.53 15.29 21.97
CA PRO A 85 15.33 14.62 23.25
C PRO A 85 14.92 15.62 24.32
N VAL A 86 14.48 15.09 25.48
CA VAL A 86 14.40 15.86 26.73
C VAL A 86 15.79 16.46 27.08
N LYS A 87 15.82 17.52 27.91
CA LYS A 87 16.98 18.35 28.29
C LYS A 87 18.37 17.71 28.11
N SER A 88 19.33 18.50 27.61
CA SER A 88 20.65 18.01 27.19
C SER A 88 21.46 17.25 28.26
N SER A 89 21.24 17.57 29.52
CA SER A 89 21.84 16.91 30.69
C SER A 89 21.32 15.49 30.93
N THR A 90 20.11 15.17 30.47
CA THR A 90 19.43 13.88 30.67
C THR A 90 19.90 12.82 29.68
N TRP A 91 20.13 13.17 28.41
CA TRP A 91 20.53 12.20 27.38
C TRP A 91 22.01 11.81 27.46
N LYS A 92 22.92 12.76 27.77
CA LYS A 92 24.36 12.49 27.87
C LYS A 92 24.73 11.45 28.93
N LYS A 93 23.88 11.26 29.94
CA LYS A 93 24.10 10.34 31.07
C LYS A 93 23.51 8.95 30.86
N ARG A 94 22.67 8.73 29.83
CA ARG A 94 21.94 7.47 29.65
C ARG A 94 22.41 6.72 28.40
N LYS A 95 22.98 5.53 28.60
CA LYS A 95 23.45 4.64 27.51
C LYS A 95 22.34 4.29 26.52
N ASP A 96 21.09 4.25 26.96
CA ASP A 96 19.93 3.94 26.12
C ASP A 96 19.81 4.90 24.92
N TYR A 97 20.19 6.17 25.09
CA TYR A 97 20.09 7.17 24.03
C TYR A 97 21.18 7.07 22.96
N SER A 98 22.25 6.29 23.19
CA SER A 98 23.41 6.21 22.28
C SER A 98 23.08 5.66 20.89
N LYS A 99 22.03 4.85 20.78
CA LYS A 99 21.57 4.24 19.50
C LYS A 99 20.34 4.93 18.90
N SER A 100 19.77 5.91 19.60
CA SER A 100 18.55 6.57 19.16
C SER A 100 18.82 7.62 18.06
N ILE A 101 17.76 8.02 17.34
CA ILE A 101 17.83 9.04 16.27
C ILE A 101 17.76 10.48 16.81
N PHE A 102 17.65 10.64 18.14
CA PHE A 102 17.68 11.94 18.79
C PHE A 102 18.92 12.76 18.40
N ALA A 103 18.71 14.07 18.18
CA ALA A 103 19.72 15.04 17.78
C ALA A 103 20.41 14.79 16.43
N LYS A 104 20.02 13.76 15.67
CA LYS A 104 20.46 13.58 14.29
C LYS A 104 19.57 14.39 13.35
N LYS A 105 20.18 15.02 12.34
CA LYS A 105 19.45 15.51 11.17
C LYS A 105 19.24 14.32 10.24
N PHE A 106 18.01 14.12 9.80
CA PHE A 106 17.67 13.06 8.85
C PHE A 106 16.58 13.57 7.92
N PHE A 107 16.15 12.73 6.98
CA PHE A 107 15.11 13.08 6.03
C PHE A 107 13.89 12.17 6.19
N VAL A 108 12.73 12.68 5.79
CA VAL A 108 11.47 11.93 5.75
C VAL A 108 10.71 12.29 4.48
N HIS A 109 9.97 11.35 3.89
CA HIS A 109 9.01 11.71 2.84
C HIS A 109 7.99 12.69 3.36
N THR A 110 7.71 13.71 2.56
CA THR A 110 6.64 14.66 2.80
C THR A 110 5.31 13.94 3.04
N MET A 111 5.06 12.88 2.26
CA MET A 111 3.89 12.01 2.44
C MET A 111 3.90 11.30 3.81
N CYS A 112 5.01 10.66 4.21
CA CYS A 112 5.08 10.01 5.53
C CYS A 112 4.80 11.00 6.67
N ALA A 113 5.26 12.25 6.53
CA ALA A 113 5.02 13.32 7.51
C ALA A 113 3.56 13.81 7.54
N PHE A 114 2.93 14.01 6.38
CA PHE A 114 1.51 14.38 6.31
C PHE A 114 0.61 13.29 6.87
N TRP A 115 0.99 12.05 6.63
CA TRP A 115 0.11 10.93 6.88
C TRP A 115 0.21 10.49 8.34
N HIS A 116 1.41 10.23 8.85
CA HIS A 116 1.54 9.67 10.19
C HIS A 116 1.09 10.66 11.28
N GLY A 117 0.00 10.36 11.99
CA GLY A 117 -0.61 11.29 12.98
C GLY A 117 0.25 11.66 14.19
N GLY A 118 1.41 11.02 14.37
CA GLY A 118 2.43 11.40 15.36
C GLY A 118 3.58 12.25 14.80
N LEU A 119 3.53 12.62 13.51
CA LEU A 119 4.50 13.51 12.88
C LEU A 119 3.86 14.88 12.61
N PHE A 120 4.64 15.94 12.81
CA PHE A 120 4.17 17.30 12.62
C PHE A 120 5.22 18.15 11.92
N PHE A 121 4.79 19.08 11.08
CA PHE A 121 5.68 20.11 10.56
C PHE A 121 6.02 21.12 11.65
N SER A 122 7.31 21.40 11.82
CA SER A 122 7.82 22.26 12.88
C SER A 122 7.45 23.72 12.62
N LYS A 123 6.85 24.37 13.61
CA LYS A 123 6.62 25.82 13.60
C LYS A 123 7.91 26.63 13.70
N ASN A 124 8.95 26.05 14.32
CA ASN A 124 10.21 26.75 14.59
C ASN A 124 11.26 26.53 13.50
N GLN A 125 11.07 25.53 12.64
CA GLN A 125 11.95 25.22 11.51
C GLN A 125 11.06 24.97 10.29
N PRO A 126 10.73 26.02 9.51
CA PRO A 126 9.81 25.91 8.37
C PRO A 126 10.24 24.80 7.40
N GLY A 127 9.30 23.91 7.08
CA GLY A 127 9.54 22.78 6.18
C GLY A 127 10.22 21.56 6.80
N ALA A 128 10.64 21.62 8.07
CA ALA A 128 11.19 20.48 8.79
C ALA A 128 10.11 19.69 9.55
N VAL A 129 10.33 18.37 9.70
CA VAL A 129 9.39 17.47 10.38
C VAL A 129 9.90 17.08 11.76
N ASP A 130 9.04 17.19 12.76
CA ASP A 130 9.32 16.84 14.14
C ASP A 130 8.89 15.40 14.44
N PHE A 131 9.82 14.61 14.98
CA PHE A 131 9.66 13.19 15.28
C PHE A 131 9.55 12.88 16.78
N ARG A 132 9.47 13.89 17.66
CA ARG A 132 9.57 13.70 19.12
C ARG A 132 8.61 12.65 19.70
N ASP A 133 7.39 12.54 19.15
CA ASP A 133 6.32 11.71 19.73
C ASP A 133 6.32 10.27 19.19
N VAL A 134 7.19 9.97 18.23
CA VAL A 134 7.27 8.65 17.59
C VAL A 134 8.62 7.97 17.80
N VAL A 135 9.53 8.62 18.52
CA VAL A 135 10.87 8.11 18.80
C VAL A 135 10.93 7.52 20.20
N THR A 136 11.54 6.35 20.33
CA THR A 136 11.77 5.73 21.65
C THR A 136 13.27 5.56 21.92
N PRO A 137 13.72 5.77 23.16
CA PRO A 137 15.13 5.63 23.51
C PRO A 137 15.60 4.17 23.54
N HIS A 138 14.71 3.19 23.69
CA HIS A 138 15.09 1.78 23.87
C HIS A 138 14.97 0.93 22.60
N SER A 139 14.52 1.48 21.47
CA SER A 139 14.37 0.72 20.24
C SER A 139 15.62 0.81 19.36
N LYS A 140 16.01 -0.31 18.74
CA LYS A 140 17.23 -0.45 17.93
C LYS A 140 17.22 0.50 16.73
N HIS A 141 16.04 0.76 16.17
CA HIS A 141 15.78 1.61 15.02
C HIS A 141 15.12 2.95 15.41
N GLY A 142 14.92 3.20 16.69
CA GLY A 142 14.49 4.50 17.21
C GLY A 142 13.00 4.81 17.11
N PHE A 143 12.12 3.94 16.60
CA PHE A 143 10.68 4.23 16.45
C PHE A 143 9.77 3.40 17.37
N ILE A 144 8.56 3.91 17.60
CA ILE A 144 7.42 3.13 18.12
C ILE A 144 7.09 2.03 17.10
N ASN A 145 6.86 0.80 17.55
CA ASN A 145 6.58 -0.38 16.70
C ASN A 145 7.73 -0.82 15.76
N ASP A 146 8.97 -0.41 16.06
CA ASP A 146 10.21 -0.95 15.47
C ASP A 146 10.17 -2.48 15.37
N LYS A 147 9.82 -3.12 16.49
CA LYS A 147 9.85 -4.58 16.72
C LYS A 147 8.92 -5.38 15.81
N HIS A 148 7.97 -4.73 15.14
CA HIS A 148 7.04 -5.40 14.25
C HIS A 148 7.51 -5.30 12.81
N ARG A 149 7.28 -6.33 12.01
CA ARG A 149 7.59 -6.32 10.58
C ARG A 149 6.51 -5.59 9.81
N CYS A 150 6.86 -4.89 8.75
CA CYS A 150 5.85 -4.48 7.79
C CYS A 150 5.33 -5.72 7.05
N PHE A 151 4.02 -5.89 6.97
CA PHE A 151 3.41 -7.01 6.26
C PHE A 151 3.79 -7.00 4.77
N VAL A 152 3.90 -5.83 4.14
CA VAL A 152 4.16 -5.72 2.71
C VAL A 152 5.62 -6.00 2.35
N CYS A 153 6.60 -5.43 3.07
CA CYS A 153 8.02 -5.58 2.74
C CYS A 153 8.83 -6.43 3.74
N GLY A 154 8.24 -6.88 4.83
CA GLY A 154 8.91 -7.71 5.85
C GLY A 154 9.96 -7.04 6.71
N MET A 155 10.34 -5.80 6.41
CA MET A 155 11.38 -5.07 7.12
C MET A 155 10.94 -4.63 8.52
N PHE A 156 11.87 -4.72 9.48
CA PHE A 156 11.78 -4.06 10.78
C PHE A 156 12.09 -2.56 10.68
N GLY A 157 11.78 -1.78 11.73
CA GLY A 157 12.05 -0.34 11.74
C GLY A 157 11.09 0.50 10.86
N GLY A 158 11.35 1.80 10.76
CA GLY A 158 10.43 2.78 10.17
C GLY A 158 9.13 2.96 10.97
N LEU A 159 8.30 3.91 10.55
CA LEU A 159 6.98 4.15 11.13
C LEU A 159 5.94 3.26 10.47
N LYS A 160 5.15 2.59 11.30
CA LYS A 160 4.13 1.65 10.83
C LYS A 160 2.79 1.96 11.47
N SER A 161 1.73 1.74 10.69
CA SER A 161 0.35 1.81 11.17
C SER A 161 -0.32 0.45 11.03
N VAL A 162 -1.29 0.20 11.89
CA VAL A 162 -2.17 -0.97 11.79
C VAL A 162 -3.40 -0.61 10.97
N CYS A 163 -4.16 -1.61 10.54
CA CYS A 163 -5.46 -1.38 9.90
C CYS A 163 -6.35 -0.52 10.81
N ASP A 164 -7.05 0.48 10.27
CA ASP A 164 -7.87 1.41 11.04
C ASP A 164 -9.33 0.94 11.23
N HIS A 165 -9.73 -0.17 10.62
CA HIS A 165 -11.08 -0.70 10.82
C HIS A 165 -11.30 -1.17 12.27
N PRO A 166 -12.37 -0.73 12.96
CA PRO A 166 -12.69 -1.19 14.33
C PRO A 166 -12.81 -2.72 14.39
N GLY A 167 -12.22 -3.34 15.42
CA GLY A 167 -12.30 -4.80 15.60
C GLY A 167 -11.59 -5.64 14.53
N CYS A 168 -10.82 -5.03 13.62
CA CYS A 168 -10.00 -5.76 12.67
C CYS A 168 -9.06 -6.72 13.42
N CYS A 169 -8.95 -7.97 12.96
CA CYS A 169 -8.00 -8.95 13.54
C CYS A 169 -6.54 -8.47 13.46
N CYS A 170 -6.25 -7.51 12.58
CA CYS A 170 -4.94 -6.85 12.50
C CYS A 170 -4.75 -5.76 13.58
N LYS A 171 -5.78 -5.43 14.38
CA LYS A 171 -5.69 -4.55 15.54
C LYS A 171 -5.57 -5.37 16.82
N ARG A 172 -4.65 -4.92 17.67
CA ARG A 172 -4.58 -5.31 19.08
C ARG A 172 -5.92 -5.04 19.79
N ARG A 173 -6.44 -5.99 20.56
CA ARG A 173 -7.43 -5.70 21.60
C ARG A 173 -6.71 -5.09 22.80
N GLU A 174 -7.20 -3.96 23.33
CA GLU A 174 -6.60 -3.33 24.51
C GLU A 174 -6.51 -4.32 25.67
N GLY A 175 -5.30 -4.53 26.21
CA GLY A 175 -5.04 -5.44 27.34
C GLY A 175 -4.50 -6.82 27.00
N GLU A 176 -4.50 -7.25 25.72
CA GLU A 176 -3.89 -8.51 25.31
C GLU A 176 -2.38 -8.34 24.99
N ALA A 177 -1.59 -9.37 25.34
CA ALA A 177 -0.20 -9.53 24.90
C ALA A 177 -0.15 -9.58 23.37
N ASP A 178 0.99 -9.21 22.76
CA ASP A 178 1.18 -9.14 21.31
C ASP A 178 0.52 -10.34 20.60
N SER A 179 -0.68 -10.17 20.01
CA SER A 179 -1.24 -11.21 19.17
C SER A 179 -0.35 -11.27 17.93
N ALA A 180 0.09 -12.48 17.58
CA ALA A 180 0.94 -12.73 16.42
C ALA A 180 0.31 -12.22 15.10
N ASP A 181 -0.99 -11.92 15.11
CA ASP A 181 -1.81 -11.61 13.94
C ASP A 181 -1.94 -10.12 13.62
N SER A 182 -1.36 -9.22 14.43
CA SER A 182 -1.41 -7.79 14.14
C SER A 182 -0.57 -7.44 12.90
N LEU A 183 -1.23 -6.95 11.84
CA LEU A 183 -0.57 -6.56 10.60
C LEU A 183 -0.17 -5.08 10.62
N TYR A 184 1.11 -4.82 10.41
CA TYR A 184 1.68 -3.48 10.39
C TYR A 184 2.10 -3.09 8.98
N PHE A 185 1.89 -1.82 8.61
CA PHE A 185 2.16 -1.33 7.26
C PHE A 185 2.98 -0.04 7.32
N HIS A 186 4.08 0.04 6.58
CA HIS A 186 4.67 1.34 6.28
C HIS A 186 3.71 2.12 5.36
N PRO A 187 3.57 3.46 5.52
CA PRO A 187 2.68 4.25 4.68
C PRO A 187 2.95 4.13 3.17
N THR A 188 4.23 4.16 2.79
CA THR A 188 4.67 4.02 1.39
C THR A 188 4.41 2.62 0.86
N CYS A 189 4.67 1.58 1.65
CA CYS A 189 4.38 0.19 1.29
C CYS A 189 2.88 -0.03 1.04
N ALA A 190 2.02 0.44 1.96
CA ALA A 190 0.56 0.32 1.82
C ALA A 190 0.07 0.99 0.53
N ARG A 191 0.54 2.24 0.30
CA ARG A 191 0.24 2.97 -0.92
C ARG A 191 0.71 2.20 -2.15
N GLN A 192 1.97 1.78 -2.22
CA GLN A 192 2.50 1.09 -3.41
C GLN A 192 1.78 -0.23 -3.68
N ALA A 193 1.39 -0.96 -2.63
CA ALA A 193 0.63 -2.21 -2.75
C ALA A 193 -0.80 -1.98 -3.29
N GLY A 194 -1.32 -0.76 -3.24
CA GLY A 194 -2.70 -0.45 -3.66
C GLY A 194 -3.73 -0.59 -2.54
N LEU A 195 -3.30 -0.59 -1.27
CA LEU A 195 -4.24 -0.58 -0.14
C LEU A 195 -5.00 0.74 -0.08
N GLU A 196 -6.19 0.68 0.53
CA GLU A 196 -6.90 1.88 0.95
C GLU A 196 -6.07 2.61 2.00
N VAL A 197 -5.64 3.83 1.65
CA VAL A 197 -4.91 4.73 2.53
C VAL A 197 -5.54 6.12 2.44
N SER A 198 -5.57 6.85 3.55
CA SER A 198 -6.13 8.21 3.57
C SER A 198 -5.45 9.14 2.57
N GLU A 199 -6.26 9.91 1.82
CA GLU A 199 -5.83 11.08 1.05
C GLU A 199 -5.98 12.40 1.85
N ALA A 200 -6.46 12.35 3.11
CA ALA A 200 -6.84 13.50 3.96
C ALA A 200 -6.15 13.51 5.36
N ASP A 201 -6.51 14.50 6.20
CA ASP A 201 -5.85 15.02 7.43
C ASP A 201 -5.33 14.01 8.49
N LYS A 202 -5.73 12.74 8.46
CA LYS A 202 -5.19 11.68 9.31
C LYS A 202 -4.94 10.42 8.48
N PHE A 203 -3.72 9.87 8.55
CA PHE A 203 -3.46 8.58 7.91
C PHE A 203 -4.22 7.48 8.61
N TYR A 204 -4.94 6.77 7.77
CA TYR A 204 -5.41 5.44 8.05
C TYR A 204 -4.93 4.55 6.92
N VAL A 205 -4.81 3.26 7.23
CA VAL A 205 -4.65 2.20 6.25
C VAL A 205 -5.75 1.19 6.54
N LYS A 206 -6.42 0.67 5.51
CA LYS A 206 -7.24 -0.53 5.66
C LYS A 206 -6.53 -1.69 4.99
N CYS A 207 -6.49 -2.84 5.67
CA CYS A 207 -5.99 -4.06 5.03
C CYS A 207 -7.00 -4.54 3.98
N TYR A 208 -6.62 -5.49 3.12
CA TYR A 208 -7.50 -5.98 2.04
C TYR A 208 -8.85 -6.52 2.47
N ARG A 209 -8.98 -7.02 3.71
CA ARG A 209 -10.28 -7.46 4.25
C ARG A 209 -11.26 -6.33 4.53
N HIS A 210 -10.74 -5.12 4.72
CA HIS A 210 -11.51 -3.96 5.16
C HIS A 210 -11.43 -2.78 4.20
N SER A 211 -10.59 -2.85 3.17
CA SER A 211 -10.52 -1.84 2.12
C SER A 211 -11.80 -1.85 1.30
N GLY A 212 -12.26 -0.66 0.91
CA GLY A 212 -13.28 -0.50 -0.10
C GLY A 212 -12.88 -1.18 -1.41
N ASN A 213 -13.87 -1.55 -2.19
CA ASN A 213 -13.64 -2.27 -3.43
C ASN A 213 -13.08 -1.38 -4.56
N GLU A 214 -13.22 -0.07 -4.45
CA GLU A 214 -12.61 0.93 -5.34
C GLU A 214 -11.06 0.87 -5.34
N TYR A 215 -10.46 0.14 -4.39
CA TYR A 215 -9.03 -0.13 -4.30
C TYR A 215 -8.61 -1.49 -4.90
N ASN A 216 -9.54 -2.24 -5.49
CA ASN A 216 -9.29 -3.51 -6.17
C ASN A 216 -8.67 -3.32 -7.56
N ILE A 217 -7.91 -4.33 -8.03
CA ILE A 217 -7.35 -4.35 -9.39
C ILE A 217 -8.41 -4.15 -10.49
N ARG A 218 -9.54 -4.84 -10.37
CA ARG A 218 -10.64 -4.80 -11.35
C ARG A 218 -11.25 -3.41 -11.43
N ALA A 219 -11.52 -2.77 -10.29
CA ALA A 219 -12.03 -1.39 -10.25
C ALA A 219 -11.07 -0.43 -10.98
N HIS A 220 -9.75 -0.58 -10.80
CA HIS A 220 -8.77 0.23 -11.51
C HIS A 220 -8.66 -0.08 -13.02
N ILE A 221 -8.96 -1.31 -13.43
CA ILE A 221 -9.06 -1.68 -14.85
C ILE A 221 -10.30 -1.06 -15.47
N GLU A 222 -11.44 -1.11 -14.79
CA GLU A 222 -12.69 -0.51 -15.25
C GLU A 222 -12.57 1.02 -15.33
N ASP A 223 -11.98 1.68 -14.33
CA ASP A 223 -11.62 3.11 -14.38
C ASP A 223 -10.82 3.44 -15.66
N LEU A 224 -9.82 2.61 -15.99
CA LEU A 224 -8.96 2.80 -17.15
C LEU A 224 -9.73 2.62 -18.47
N ILE A 225 -10.63 1.64 -18.54
CA ILE A 225 -11.52 1.43 -19.68
C ILE A 225 -12.49 2.61 -19.83
N GLU A 226 -13.07 3.11 -18.74
CA GLU A 226 -13.99 4.25 -18.77
C GLU A 226 -13.32 5.54 -19.24
N ILE A 227 -12.08 5.80 -18.82
CA ILE A 227 -11.29 6.93 -19.34
C ILE A 227 -11.16 6.83 -20.86
N GLU A 228 -10.90 5.62 -21.37
CA GLU A 228 -10.77 5.40 -22.81
C GLU A 228 -12.10 5.48 -23.54
N LYS A 229 -13.20 4.94 -22.99
CA LYS A 229 -14.55 5.08 -23.58
C LYS A 229 -14.96 6.55 -23.72
N ARG A 230 -14.62 7.40 -22.73
CA ARG A 230 -14.87 8.85 -22.81
C ARG A 230 -14.07 9.52 -23.93
N ARG A 231 -12.86 9.04 -24.21
CA ARG A 231 -11.99 9.56 -25.28
C ARG A 231 -12.38 9.03 -26.66
N ALA A 232 -12.45 7.71 -26.80
CA ALA A 232 -12.56 7.00 -28.06
C ALA A 232 -14.01 6.57 -28.40
N GLY A 233 -14.98 6.88 -27.54
CA GLY A 233 -16.36 6.43 -27.65
C GLY A 233 -16.56 5.00 -27.15
N LYS A 234 -17.82 4.59 -27.06
CA LYS A 234 -18.21 3.22 -26.68
C LYS A 234 -17.52 2.20 -27.61
N ASN A 235 -17.01 1.11 -27.04
CA ASN A 235 -16.26 0.06 -27.75
C ASN A 235 -15.02 0.56 -28.53
N PHE A 236 -14.46 1.72 -28.14
CA PHE A 236 -13.22 2.29 -28.71
C PHE A 236 -13.26 2.56 -30.22
N VAL A 237 -14.42 2.90 -30.78
CA VAL A 237 -14.60 3.15 -32.23
C VAL A 237 -13.65 4.24 -32.77
N LYS A 238 -13.21 5.17 -31.92
CA LYS A 238 -12.27 6.25 -32.26
C LYS A 238 -10.90 6.06 -31.58
N ALA A 239 -10.48 4.81 -31.33
CA ALA A 239 -9.18 4.52 -30.68
C ALA A 239 -8.01 5.20 -31.40
N ASP A 240 -8.05 5.18 -32.74
CA ASP A 240 -7.02 5.73 -33.63
C ASP A 240 -7.06 7.26 -33.77
N ALA A 241 -8.05 7.92 -33.15
CA ALA A 241 -8.12 9.37 -33.15
C ALA A 241 -6.91 9.97 -32.41
N LYS A 242 -6.42 11.12 -32.91
CA LYS A 242 -5.28 11.84 -32.33
C LYS A 242 -5.52 12.09 -30.84
N MET A 243 -4.64 11.53 -30.01
CA MET A 243 -4.67 11.71 -28.57
C MET A 243 -3.93 13.00 -28.20
N ASN A 244 -4.59 13.87 -27.43
CA ASN A 244 -3.90 15.03 -26.85
C ASN A 244 -3.09 14.60 -25.61
N PHE A 245 -2.18 15.46 -25.17
CA PHE A 245 -1.31 15.16 -24.03
C PHE A 245 -2.08 14.89 -22.72
N ALA A 246 -3.19 15.60 -22.49
CA ALA A 246 -3.96 15.45 -21.25
C ALA A 246 -4.62 14.07 -21.18
N ASP A 247 -5.22 13.61 -22.27
CA ASP A 247 -5.83 12.28 -22.35
C ASP A 247 -4.79 11.19 -22.22
N GLY A 248 -3.67 11.29 -22.93
CA GLY A 248 -2.57 10.32 -22.80
C GLY A 248 -1.98 10.28 -21.39
N SER A 249 -1.88 11.43 -20.72
CA SER A 249 -1.41 11.48 -19.33
C SER A 249 -2.42 10.85 -18.36
N ARG A 250 -3.73 11.06 -18.56
CA ARG A 250 -4.78 10.41 -17.74
C ARG A 250 -4.75 8.90 -17.87
N ILE A 251 -4.70 8.41 -19.12
CA ILE A 251 -4.65 6.96 -19.41
C ILE A 251 -3.37 6.35 -18.83
N LEU A 252 -2.21 6.97 -19.05
CA LEU A 252 -0.95 6.50 -18.49
C LEU A 252 -0.99 6.42 -16.95
N ASN A 253 -1.54 7.44 -16.28
CA ASN A 253 -1.65 7.44 -14.82
C ASN A 253 -2.63 6.40 -14.30
N ALA A 254 -3.73 6.14 -15.00
CA ALA A 254 -4.65 5.06 -14.65
C ALA A 254 -3.98 3.68 -14.84
N ALA A 255 -3.24 3.49 -15.95
CA ALA A 255 -2.43 2.30 -16.16
C ALA A 255 -1.35 2.11 -15.09
N ILE A 256 -0.72 3.19 -14.61
CA ILE A 256 0.22 3.14 -13.47
C ILE A 256 -0.45 2.61 -12.19
N ARG A 257 -1.74 2.92 -11.93
CA ARG A 257 -2.47 2.38 -10.75
C ARG A 257 -2.67 0.88 -10.86
N VAL A 258 -3.10 0.40 -12.01
CA VAL A 258 -3.24 -1.04 -12.27
C VAL A 258 -1.88 -1.74 -12.12
N MET A 259 -0.82 -1.17 -12.70
CA MET A 259 0.52 -1.72 -12.56
C MET A 259 1.04 -1.72 -11.12
N ARG A 260 0.74 -0.71 -10.30
CA ARG A 260 1.10 -0.71 -8.87
C ARG A 260 0.52 -1.91 -8.15
N VAL A 261 -0.77 -2.17 -8.37
CA VAL A 261 -1.45 -3.34 -7.83
C VAL A 261 -0.75 -4.63 -8.31
N LEU A 262 -0.52 -4.76 -9.62
CA LEU A 262 0.13 -5.94 -10.21
C LEU A 262 1.60 -6.14 -9.78
N GLY A 263 2.34 -5.07 -9.50
CA GLY A 263 3.76 -5.18 -9.13
C GLY A 263 4.01 -5.81 -7.77
N TRP A 264 2.97 -5.93 -6.95
CA TRP A 264 3.01 -6.61 -5.67
C TRP A 264 2.29 -7.96 -5.71
N SER A 265 2.09 -8.50 -6.92
CA SER A 265 1.27 -9.68 -7.16
C SER A 265 1.73 -10.97 -6.46
N TRP A 266 2.98 -11.03 -5.99
CA TRP A 266 3.50 -12.11 -5.15
C TRP A 266 2.72 -12.30 -3.85
N ARG A 267 2.15 -11.24 -3.26
CA ARG A 267 1.20 -11.36 -2.14
C ARG A 267 -0.25 -11.26 -2.56
N TRP A 268 -0.52 -10.75 -3.77
CA TRP A 268 -1.88 -10.77 -4.28
C TRP A 268 -2.40 -12.17 -4.49
N ALA A 269 -1.55 -13.16 -4.80
CA ALA A 269 -1.99 -14.54 -4.80
C ALA A 269 -2.65 -14.91 -3.45
N GLU A 270 -1.97 -14.66 -2.32
CA GLU A 270 -2.53 -14.82 -0.98
C GLU A 270 -3.82 -14.01 -0.80
N TRP A 271 -3.78 -12.71 -1.11
CA TRP A 271 -4.90 -11.82 -0.83
C TRP A 271 -6.14 -12.09 -1.67
N TRP A 272 -5.95 -12.32 -2.97
CA TRP A 272 -7.03 -12.59 -3.92
C TRP A 272 -7.63 -13.97 -3.68
N VAL A 273 -6.80 -14.99 -3.45
CA VAL A 273 -7.28 -16.36 -3.19
C VAL A 273 -8.07 -16.41 -1.89
N ASP A 274 -7.51 -15.91 -0.78
CA ASP A 274 -8.13 -16.06 0.55
C ASP A 274 -9.27 -15.07 0.82
N TYR A 275 -9.20 -13.85 0.28
CA TYR A 275 -10.15 -12.79 0.65
C TYR A 275 -11.17 -12.45 -0.41
N ASN A 276 -11.19 -13.22 -1.51
CA ASN A 276 -12.17 -13.11 -2.59
C ASN A 276 -12.55 -11.64 -2.83
N SER A 277 -11.55 -10.82 -3.16
CA SER A 277 -11.77 -9.39 -3.40
C SER A 277 -12.62 -9.27 -4.67
N SER A 278 -13.92 -9.38 -4.45
CA SER A 278 -14.99 -9.52 -5.41
C SER A 278 -15.85 -8.30 -5.19
N TRP A 279 -15.85 -7.44 -6.18
CA TRP A 279 -16.57 -6.19 -6.15
C TRP A 279 -17.80 -6.25 -7.04
N GLU A 280 -18.80 -5.51 -6.62
CA GLU A 280 -20.08 -5.24 -7.27
C GLU A 280 -19.91 -4.13 -8.32
N PRO A 281 -20.35 -4.32 -9.57
CA PRO A 281 -20.05 -3.45 -10.72
C PRO A 281 -20.38 -1.96 -10.53
N LEU A 282 -19.71 -1.12 -11.33
CA LEU A 282 -20.01 0.30 -11.49
C LEU A 282 -21.30 0.37 -12.30
N LEU A 283 -22.41 0.53 -11.60
CA LEU A 283 -23.70 0.74 -12.22
C LEU A 283 -23.77 2.14 -12.80
N GLU A 284 -24.21 2.24 -14.05
CA GLU A 284 -24.60 3.52 -14.63
C GLU A 284 -25.74 4.16 -13.81
N PRO A 285 -25.94 5.50 -13.85
CA PRO A 285 -26.96 6.17 -13.02
C PRO A 285 -28.40 5.69 -13.21
N HIS A 286 -28.67 4.93 -14.27
CA HIS A 286 -29.97 4.34 -14.60
C HIS A 286 -30.03 2.83 -14.34
N GLU A 287 -28.91 2.21 -13.98
CA GLU A 287 -28.81 0.80 -13.68
C GLU A 287 -29.10 0.57 -12.20
N LYS A 288 -29.96 -0.41 -11.92
CA LYS A 288 -30.28 -0.85 -10.56
C LYS A 288 -29.83 -2.29 -10.40
N GLU A 289 -28.99 -2.53 -9.41
CA GLU A 289 -28.40 -3.84 -9.15
C GLU A 289 -29.46 -4.95 -9.05
N GLU A 290 -30.55 -4.66 -8.34
CA GLU A 290 -31.66 -5.58 -8.10
C GLU A 290 -32.39 -6.02 -9.37
N GLU A 291 -32.30 -5.22 -10.45
CA GLU A 291 -32.97 -5.46 -11.73
C GLU A 291 -32.01 -6.07 -12.78
N MET A 292 -30.75 -6.32 -12.43
CA MET A 292 -29.71 -6.79 -13.36
C MET A 292 -29.28 -8.23 -13.09
N THR A 293 -29.02 -8.98 -14.16
CA THR A 293 -28.49 -10.35 -14.04
C THR A 293 -27.02 -10.35 -13.64
N LYS A 294 -26.53 -11.47 -13.09
CA LYS A 294 -25.10 -11.65 -12.77
C LYS A 294 -24.18 -11.36 -13.96
N GLU A 295 -24.61 -11.71 -15.17
CA GLU A 295 -23.86 -11.47 -16.41
C GLU A 295 -23.79 -9.97 -16.75
N GLN A 296 -24.90 -9.25 -16.58
CA GLN A 296 -24.92 -7.79 -16.75
C GLN A 296 -24.07 -7.11 -15.70
N LEU A 297 -24.09 -7.63 -14.48
CA LEU A 297 -23.22 -7.21 -13.39
C LEU A 297 -21.77 -7.69 -13.54
N LYS A 298 -21.48 -8.51 -14.57
CA LYS A 298 -20.17 -9.14 -14.82
C LYS A 298 -19.62 -9.86 -13.57
N ILE A 299 -20.49 -10.43 -12.75
CA ILE A 299 -20.12 -11.21 -11.57
C ILE A 299 -19.51 -12.54 -12.03
N VAL A 300 -18.35 -12.88 -11.47
CA VAL A 300 -17.66 -14.15 -11.73
C VAL A 300 -17.64 -14.95 -10.43
N ASP A 301 -18.49 -15.96 -10.35
CA ASP A 301 -18.48 -16.90 -9.23
C ASP A 301 -17.15 -17.69 -9.27
N SER A 302 -16.40 -17.71 -8.17
CA SER A 302 -15.14 -18.44 -8.07
C SER A 302 -14.95 -19.03 -6.67
N THR A 303 -14.39 -20.25 -6.60
CA THR A 303 -14.00 -20.85 -5.32
C THR A 303 -12.56 -20.47 -4.99
N ARG A 304 -12.14 -20.71 -3.75
CA ARG A 304 -10.75 -20.48 -3.35
C ARG A 304 -9.79 -21.32 -4.19
N GLU A 305 -10.15 -22.56 -4.47
CA GLU A 305 -9.39 -23.52 -5.26
C GLU A 305 -9.29 -23.08 -6.72
N SER A 306 -10.40 -22.59 -7.30
CA SER A 306 -10.39 -22.10 -8.69
C SER A 306 -9.54 -20.84 -8.84
N ARG A 307 -9.60 -19.91 -7.87
CA ARG A 307 -8.69 -18.74 -7.83
C ARG A 307 -7.24 -19.17 -7.70
N ALA A 308 -6.93 -20.13 -6.82
CA ALA A 308 -5.57 -20.64 -6.69
C ALA A 308 -5.06 -21.29 -7.99
N ALA A 309 -5.90 -22.06 -8.67
CA ALA A 309 -5.58 -22.64 -9.97
C ALA A 309 -5.32 -21.56 -11.03
N ASP A 310 -6.15 -20.52 -11.07
CA ASP A 310 -5.99 -19.40 -11.99
C ASP A 310 -4.73 -18.57 -11.67
N ALA A 311 -4.39 -18.38 -10.38
CA ALA A 311 -3.15 -17.72 -9.95
C ALA A 311 -1.91 -18.45 -10.45
N ARG A 312 -1.93 -19.79 -10.37
CA ARG A 312 -0.87 -20.65 -10.91
C ARG A 312 -0.79 -20.53 -12.44
N ARG A 313 -1.93 -20.57 -13.14
CA ARG A 313 -1.98 -20.49 -14.62
C ARG A 313 -1.42 -19.19 -15.18
N CYS A 314 -1.71 -18.05 -14.54
CA CYS A 314 -1.14 -16.76 -14.95
C CYS A 314 0.20 -16.45 -14.26
N ARG A 315 0.72 -17.38 -13.44
CA ARG A 315 1.94 -17.25 -12.64
C ARG A 315 1.98 -15.92 -11.88
N LEU A 316 0.87 -15.59 -11.21
CA LEU A 316 0.62 -14.26 -10.64
C LEU A 316 1.75 -13.82 -9.70
N ALA A 317 2.26 -14.74 -8.89
CA ALA A 317 3.34 -14.44 -7.95
C ALA A 317 4.67 -14.13 -8.66
N ALA A 318 5.08 -15.00 -9.59
CA ALA A 318 6.25 -14.78 -10.43
C ALA A 318 6.12 -13.52 -11.29
N PHE A 319 4.92 -13.19 -11.76
CA PHE A 319 4.64 -11.99 -12.55
C PHE A 319 4.87 -10.72 -11.71
N GLY A 320 4.33 -10.67 -10.49
CA GLY A 320 4.59 -9.56 -9.57
C GLY A 320 6.06 -9.39 -9.26
N ALA A 321 6.77 -10.49 -8.98
CA ALA A 321 8.21 -10.47 -8.80
C ALA A 321 8.92 -9.93 -10.07
N ALA A 322 8.61 -10.44 -11.26
CA ALA A 322 9.22 -9.99 -12.52
C ALA A 322 9.00 -8.49 -12.76
N LEU A 323 7.80 -7.97 -12.51
CA LEU A 323 7.50 -6.55 -12.61
C LEU A 323 8.38 -5.72 -11.66
N ARG A 324 8.42 -6.11 -10.39
CA ARG A 324 9.21 -5.45 -9.34
C ARG A 324 10.71 -5.46 -9.64
N ASN A 325 11.22 -6.59 -10.12
CA ASN A 325 12.64 -6.81 -10.44
C ASN A 325 13.06 -6.21 -11.78
N ARG A 326 12.14 -5.56 -12.51
CA ARG A 326 12.40 -5.06 -13.85
C ARG A 326 12.88 -6.15 -14.83
N ALA A 327 12.46 -7.40 -14.63
CA ALA A 327 13.03 -8.57 -15.32
C ALA A 327 12.72 -8.65 -16.84
N TYR A 328 11.93 -7.72 -17.38
CA TYR A 328 11.69 -7.59 -18.82
C TYR A 328 12.64 -6.58 -19.49
N ASP A 329 13.37 -5.79 -18.70
CA ASP A 329 14.43 -4.94 -19.19
C ASP A 329 15.68 -5.83 -19.40
N LEU A 330 16.18 -5.91 -20.62
CA LEU A 330 17.46 -6.56 -20.96
C LEU A 330 18.50 -5.47 -21.23
N ASP A 331 19.79 -5.82 -21.16
CA ASP A 331 20.91 -4.86 -21.24
C ASP A 331 20.81 -3.89 -22.44
N ASP A 332 20.43 -4.41 -23.61
CA ASP A 332 20.33 -3.62 -24.85
C ASP A 332 18.91 -3.49 -25.41
N LYS A 333 17.93 -4.21 -24.85
CA LYS A 333 16.58 -4.26 -25.41
C LYS A 333 15.52 -4.55 -24.37
N PHE A 334 14.27 -4.23 -24.68
CA PHE A 334 13.13 -4.55 -23.83
C PHE A 334 12.38 -5.76 -24.39
N ASP A 335 12.12 -6.77 -23.57
CA ASP A 335 11.37 -7.97 -23.98
C ASP A 335 9.86 -7.68 -24.04
N VAL A 336 9.45 -7.01 -25.11
CA VAL A 336 8.07 -6.63 -25.38
C VAL A 336 7.16 -7.84 -25.41
N ASP A 337 7.61 -8.91 -26.06
CA ASP A 337 6.76 -10.07 -26.34
C ASP A 337 6.47 -10.86 -25.08
N ALA A 338 7.46 -11.04 -24.20
CA ALA A 338 7.24 -11.70 -22.92
C ALA A 338 6.32 -10.90 -22.02
N LEU A 339 6.50 -9.57 -21.92
CA LEU A 339 5.59 -8.73 -21.11
C LEU A 339 4.17 -8.73 -21.68
N ASP A 340 4.00 -8.62 -23.01
CA ASP A 340 2.67 -8.67 -23.64
C ASP A 340 1.97 -10.00 -23.34
N ARG A 341 2.68 -11.12 -23.46
CA ARG A 341 2.12 -12.45 -23.18
C ARG A 341 1.70 -12.59 -21.72
N SER A 342 2.53 -12.16 -20.77
CA SER A 342 2.21 -12.26 -19.34
C SER A 342 1.06 -11.33 -18.92
N LEU A 343 1.03 -10.08 -19.40
CA LEU A 343 -0.08 -9.16 -19.18
C LEU A 343 -1.40 -9.74 -19.68
N ARG A 344 -1.40 -10.33 -20.88
CA ARG A 344 -2.62 -10.91 -21.45
C ARG A 344 -3.06 -12.19 -20.76
N ALA A 345 -2.14 -12.97 -20.19
CA ALA A 345 -2.51 -14.10 -19.34
C ALA A 345 -3.30 -13.61 -18.12
N VAL A 346 -2.78 -12.58 -17.42
CA VAL A 346 -3.47 -11.94 -16.29
C VAL A 346 -4.82 -11.34 -16.70
N LEU A 347 -4.86 -10.59 -17.82
CA LEU A 347 -6.08 -9.92 -18.30
C LEU A 347 -7.16 -10.89 -18.80
N ARG A 348 -6.83 -12.15 -19.06
CA ARG A 348 -7.81 -13.18 -19.45
C ARG A 348 -8.35 -13.97 -18.25
N THR A 349 -7.74 -13.81 -17.08
CA THR A 349 -8.18 -14.47 -15.85
C THR A 349 -9.43 -13.78 -15.30
N LYS A 350 -10.61 -14.24 -15.73
CA LYS A 350 -11.90 -13.61 -15.39
C LYS A 350 -12.16 -13.51 -13.89
N SER A 351 -11.71 -14.48 -13.11
CA SER A 351 -11.82 -14.52 -11.65
C SER A 351 -10.99 -13.44 -10.95
N LEU A 352 -10.00 -12.85 -11.63
CA LEU A 352 -9.13 -11.79 -11.11
C LEU A 352 -9.57 -10.40 -11.60
N VAL A 353 -9.87 -10.28 -12.89
CA VAL A 353 -10.07 -8.97 -13.56
C VAL A 353 -11.44 -8.81 -14.21
N GLY A 354 -12.32 -9.80 -14.11
CA GLY A 354 -13.62 -9.82 -14.76
C GLY A 354 -13.60 -10.26 -16.23
N PRO A 355 -14.78 -10.47 -16.84
CA PRO A 355 -14.90 -10.74 -18.26
C PRO A 355 -14.57 -9.48 -19.07
N MET A 356 -13.64 -9.60 -20.01
CA MET A 356 -13.23 -8.53 -20.92
C MET A 356 -13.28 -8.97 -22.37
N GLU A 357 -13.61 -8.01 -23.23
CA GLU A 357 -13.58 -8.18 -24.66
C GLU A 357 -12.13 -8.15 -25.19
N LYS A 358 -11.90 -8.74 -26.37
CA LYS A 358 -10.56 -8.82 -26.95
C LYS A 358 -9.92 -7.43 -27.13
N TYR A 359 -10.71 -6.45 -27.59
CA TYR A 359 -10.21 -5.08 -27.82
C TYR A 359 -9.85 -4.36 -26.51
N GLU A 360 -10.56 -4.66 -25.40
CA GLU A 360 -10.23 -4.13 -24.07
C GLU A 360 -8.89 -4.71 -23.60
N ILE A 361 -8.70 -6.02 -23.77
CA ILE A 361 -7.43 -6.70 -23.44
C ILE A 361 -6.27 -6.13 -24.27
N ASP A 362 -6.47 -5.90 -25.57
CA ASP A 362 -5.47 -5.32 -26.46
C ASP A 362 -5.06 -3.91 -26.01
N PHE A 363 -6.04 -3.06 -25.71
CA PHE A 363 -5.84 -1.71 -25.19
C PHE A 363 -5.09 -1.71 -23.85
N LEU A 364 -5.56 -2.52 -22.89
CA LEU A 364 -4.97 -2.61 -21.56
C LEU A 364 -3.53 -3.11 -21.64
N ALA A 365 -3.26 -4.17 -22.41
CA ALA A 365 -1.90 -4.71 -22.56
C ALA A 365 -0.92 -3.65 -23.09
N ASP A 366 -1.30 -2.85 -24.10
CA ASP A 366 -0.45 -1.78 -24.62
C ASP A 366 -0.17 -0.71 -23.55
N TRP A 367 -1.21 -0.21 -22.88
CA TRP A 367 -1.05 0.87 -21.90
C TRP A 367 -0.35 0.43 -20.61
N LEU A 368 -0.57 -0.79 -20.14
CA LEU A 368 0.16 -1.36 -19.02
C LEU A 368 1.64 -1.57 -19.38
N GLY A 369 1.94 -1.99 -20.62
CA GLY A 369 3.30 -2.06 -21.15
C GLY A 369 3.99 -0.69 -21.19
N ARG A 370 3.27 0.37 -21.62
CA ARG A 370 3.77 1.76 -21.58
C ARG A 370 3.98 2.25 -20.15
N ALA A 371 3.05 1.97 -19.23
CA ALA A 371 3.17 2.31 -17.83
C ALA A 371 4.42 1.68 -17.22
N TYR A 372 4.67 0.40 -17.48
CA TYR A 372 5.90 -0.27 -17.08
C TYR A 372 7.14 0.47 -17.58
N LYS A 373 7.23 0.76 -18.89
CA LYS A 373 8.36 1.46 -19.53
C LYS A 373 8.58 2.88 -19.01
N SER A 374 7.55 3.54 -18.49
CA SER A 374 7.65 4.95 -18.03
C SER A 374 8.67 5.17 -16.90
N LYS A 375 9.08 4.11 -16.18
CA LYS A 375 9.92 4.19 -14.98
C LYS A 375 9.39 5.18 -13.94
N SER A 376 8.06 5.33 -13.85
CA SER A 376 7.44 6.18 -12.84
C SER A 376 7.81 5.71 -11.43
N ARG A 377 8.30 6.63 -10.59
CA ARG A 377 8.67 6.35 -9.19
C ARG A 377 7.51 5.81 -8.35
N ILE A 378 6.29 6.17 -8.72
CA ILE A 378 5.07 5.76 -8.01
C ILE A 378 4.83 4.25 -8.19
N LEU A 379 5.38 3.63 -9.26
CA LEU A 379 5.30 2.18 -9.46
C LEU A 379 6.11 1.41 -8.41
N GLY A 380 7.23 1.98 -7.93
CA GLY A 380 8.13 1.28 -7.01
C GLY A 380 8.75 0.01 -7.60
N PHE A 381 9.02 0.00 -8.91
CA PHE A 381 9.76 -1.09 -9.58
C PHE A 381 11.25 -0.71 -9.69
N GLY A 382 12.14 -1.70 -9.74
CA GLY A 382 13.57 -1.46 -10.03
C GLY A 382 14.28 -0.60 -8.99
N GLU A 383 15.05 0.41 -9.42
CA GLU A 383 15.88 1.28 -8.56
C GLU A 383 15.09 2.01 -7.46
N ASP A 384 13.82 2.32 -7.72
CA ASP A 384 12.91 2.98 -6.78
C ASP A 384 12.04 1.99 -5.96
N ARG A 385 12.31 0.68 -6.04
CA ARG A 385 11.57 -0.34 -5.28
C ARG A 385 11.90 -0.29 -3.81
N ILE A 386 10.92 -0.62 -2.98
CA ILE A 386 11.13 -0.82 -1.56
C ILE A 386 11.96 -2.08 -1.36
N GLU A 387 12.99 -2.04 -0.52
CA GLU A 387 13.74 -3.24 -0.16
C GLU A 387 12.87 -4.19 0.68
N VAL A 388 12.98 -5.49 0.44
CA VAL A 388 12.18 -6.51 1.15
C VAL A 388 13.12 -7.36 1.99
N ALA A 389 12.65 -7.76 3.17
CA ALA A 389 13.43 -8.57 4.09
C ALA A 389 13.80 -9.93 3.47
N ARG A 390 15.04 -10.37 3.70
CA ARG A 390 15.55 -11.70 3.34
C ARG A 390 15.50 -12.64 4.53
N GLU A 391 14.32 -12.78 5.12
CA GLU A 391 14.11 -13.54 6.36
C GLU A 391 12.93 -14.50 6.22
N ALA A 392 12.83 -15.47 7.13
CA ALA A 392 12.05 -16.71 6.99
C ALA A 392 10.69 -16.62 6.26
N PHE A 393 9.82 -15.66 6.58
CA PHE A 393 8.48 -15.60 5.94
C PHE A 393 8.52 -15.07 4.49
N CYS A 394 9.60 -14.40 4.10
CA CYS A 394 9.85 -13.88 2.75
C CYS A 394 10.69 -14.82 1.88
N LEU A 395 11.03 -16.02 2.37
CA LEU A 395 11.75 -17.04 1.62
C LEU A 395 10.81 -18.19 1.28
N HIS A 396 10.95 -18.78 0.10
CA HIS A 396 10.24 -20.01 -0.24
C HIS A 396 10.72 -21.17 0.64
N MET A 397 9.82 -22.07 1.03
CA MET A 397 10.15 -23.17 1.93
C MET A 397 11.14 -24.15 1.31
N GLU A 398 10.96 -24.45 0.02
CA GLU A 398 11.72 -25.48 -0.69
C GLU A 398 13.19 -25.08 -0.95
N ASP A 399 13.42 -23.90 -1.51
CA ASP A 399 14.74 -23.47 -1.98
C ASP A 399 15.34 -22.30 -1.19
N GLN A 400 14.63 -21.79 -0.18
CA GLN A 400 15.02 -20.63 0.62
C GLN A 400 15.28 -19.36 -0.21
N SER A 401 14.81 -19.31 -1.46
CA SER A 401 14.97 -18.15 -2.32
C SER A 401 13.93 -17.07 -1.98
N PRO A 402 14.24 -15.77 -2.16
CA PRO A 402 13.31 -14.71 -1.77
C PRO A 402 12.04 -14.71 -2.64
N LYS A 403 10.86 -14.73 -2.02
CA LYS A 403 9.56 -14.78 -2.72
C LYS A 403 9.35 -13.66 -3.74
N PHE A 404 9.88 -12.48 -3.42
CA PHE A 404 9.77 -11.24 -4.20
C PHE A 404 10.85 -11.07 -5.29
N GLU A 405 11.90 -11.89 -5.30
CA GLU A 405 12.95 -11.88 -6.33
C GLU A 405 12.72 -13.01 -7.31
N LEU A 406 12.60 -12.73 -8.60
CA LEU A 406 12.40 -13.80 -9.58
C LEU A 406 13.56 -14.82 -9.55
N GLY A 407 14.79 -14.37 -9.29
CA GLY A 407 15.98 -15.23 -9.25
C GLY A 407 16.21 -15.91 -10.61
N ASP A 408 16.56 -17.20 -10.56
CA ASP A 408 16.78 -18.01 -11.77
C ASP A 408 15.48 -18.54 -12.40
N ARG A 409 14.32 -18.20 -11.81
CA ARG A 409 13.01 -18.65 -12.32
C ARG A 409 12.74 -18.02 -13.68
N THR A 410 12.18 -18.81 -14.60
CA THR A 410 11.79 -18.34 -15.93
C THR A 410 10.86 -17.13 -15.82
N VAL A 411 11.20 -16.04 -16.50
CA VAL A 411 10.37 -14.84 -16.59
C VAL A 411 9.01 -15.19 -17.20
N PRO A 412 7.88 -14.81 -16.59
CA PRO A 412 6.56 -15.06 -17.16
C PRO A 412 6.40 -14.46 -18.55
N GLY A 413 5.68 -15.16 -19.41
CA GLY A 413 5.55 -14.87 -20.83
C GLY A 413 6.77 -15.25 -21.68
N LYS A 414 7.88 -15.77 -21.14
CA LYS A 414 9.01 -16.20 -21.99
C LYS A 414 8.71 -17.45 -22.80
N GLN A 415 7.87 -18.35 -22.27
CA GLN A 415 7.46 -19.54 -22.98
C GLN A 415 6.50 -19.17 -24.12
N ASN A 416 6.61 -19.88 -25.24
CA ASN A 416 5.68 -19.75 -26.35
C ASN A 416 4.69 -20.93 -26.30
N PRO A 417 3.53 -20.79 -25.65
CA PRO A 417 2.58 -21.88 -25.55
C PRO A 417 1.98 -22.21 -26.92
N ALA A 418 1.77 -23.50 -27.18
CA ALA A 418 1.13 -23.98 -28.40
C ALA A 418 -0.38 -23.68 -28.34
N GLY A 419 -0.79 -22.47 -28.73
CA GLY A 419 -2.21 -22.10 -28.78
C GLY A 419 -2.46 -20.59 -28.65
N ARG A 420 -3.66 -20.16 -29.05
CA ARG A 420 -4.09 -18.75 -28.95
C ARG A 420 -4.52 -18.36 -27.52
N ASP A 421 -4.62 -19.34 -26.63
CA ASP A 421 -4.95 -19.18 -25.22
C ASP A 421 -3.66 -19.04 -24.41
N LYS A 422 -3.21 -17.78 -24.26
CA LYS A 422 -1.98 -17.37 -23.60
C LYS A 422 -1.99 -17.80 -22.12
N PHE A 423 -1.38 -18.95 -21.82
CA PHE A 423 -1.08 -19.46 -20.48
C PHE A 423 0.29 -20.15 -20.50
N GLU A 424 1.09 -20.05 -19.43
CA GLU A 424 2.33 -20.83 -19.35
C GLU A 424 2.01 -22.28 -18.98
N THR A 425 2.41 -23.23 -19.84
CA THR A 425 2.21 -24.66 -19.61
C THR A 425 3.49 -25.27 -19.05
N GLY A 426 3.40 -25.98 -17.92
CA GLY A 426 4.49 -26.81 -17.41
C GLY A 426 5.54 -26.10 -16.54
N SER A 427 5.30 -24.85 -16.11
CA SER A 427 6.11 -24.22 -15.06
C SER A 427 5.63 -24.65 -13.67
N VAL A 428 6.49 -25.26 -12.87
CA VAL A 428 6.21 -25.51 -11.45
C VAL A 428 6.15 -24.15 -10.73
N GLU A 429 5.00 -23.83 -10.14
CA GLU A 429 4.86 -22.64 -9.31
C GLU A 429 5.62 -22.87 -8.00
N VAL A 430 6.54 -21.96 -7.67
CA VAL A 430 7.41 -22.08 -6.49
C VAL A 430 6.75 -21.46 -5.26
N ASP A 431 5.72 -20.64 -5.46
CA ASP A 431 4.97 -19.98 -4.39
C ASP A 431 4.37 -20.98 -3.39
N ASP A 432 4.92 -21.00 -2.17
CA ASP A 432 4.52 -21.90 -1.09
C ASP A 432 3.01 -21.88 -0.82
N PHE A 433 2.40 -20.70 -0.87
CA PHE A 433 0.98 -20.54 -0.60
C PHE A 433 0.15 -21.24 -1.67
N LEU A 434 0.55 -21.14 -2.94
CA LEU A 434 -0.10 -21.83 -4.05
C LEU A 434 0.26 -23.33 -4.17
N ARG A 435 1.30 -23.80 -3.45
CA ARG A 435 1.75 -25.20 -3.42
C ARG A 435 1.16 -26.02 -2.28
N THR A 436 0.89 -25.40 -1.14
CA THR A 436 0.31 -26.11 0.00
C THR A 436 -1.04 -26.66 -0.44
N GLU A 437 -1.30 -27.97 -0.24
CA GLU A 437 -2.65 -28.51 -0.40
C GLU A 437 -3.57 -27.61 0.41
N ILE A 438 -4.57 -27.04 -0.25
CA ILE A 438 -5.50 -26.10 0.36
C ILE A 438 -6.35 -26.94 1.32
N PHE A 439 -5.85 -27.17 2.54
CA PHE A 439 -6.59 -27.87 3.57
C PHE A 439 -7.89 -27.09 3.81
N GLU A 440 -9.03 -27.76 3.72
CA GLU A 440 -10.36 -27.19 3.96
C GLU A 440 -10.54 -26.70 5.40
N ASP A 441 -9.61 -27.03 6.31
CA ASP A 441 -9.78 -26.83 7.75
C ASP A 441 -8.98 -25.63 8.29
N ALA A 442 -9.52 -24.42 8.09
CA ALA A 442 -9.46 -23.31 9.06
C ALA A 442 -10.38 -22.14 8.62
N TYR A 443 -11.56 -22.42 8.10
CA TYR A 443 -12.61 -21.41 8.03
C TYR A 443 -13.17 -21.24 9.45
N VAL A 444 -12.70 -20.23 10.19
CA VAL A 444 -13.54 -19.62 11.22
C VAL A 444 -14.66 -18.92 10.46
N GLN A 445 -15.74 -19.65 10.19
CA GLN A 445 -17.00 -19.08 9.73
C GLN A 445 -17.38 -17.97 10.72
N PRO A 446 -17.45 -16.69 10.33
CA PRO A 446 -18.26 -15.76 11.10
C PRO A 446 -19.70 -16.27 10.99
N GLU A 447 -20.32 -16.58 12.12
CA GLU A 447 -21.71 -17.03 12.14
C GLU A 447 -22.58 -16.07 11.32
N PRO A 448 -23.51 -16.59 10.50
CA PRO A 448 -24.39 -15.76 9.70
C PRO A 448 -25.18 -14.85 10.64
N ILE A 449 -25.02 -13.53 10.47
CA ILE A 449 -25.95 -12.56 11.05
C ILE A 449 -27.28 -12.77 10.34
N VAL A 450 -28.14 -13.58 10.96
CA VAL A 450 -29.52 -13.75 10.55
C VAL A 450 -30.17 -12.37 10.63
N GLY A 451 -30.51 -11.81 9.46
CA GLY A 451 -31.29 -10.60 9.36
C GLY A 451 -32.66 -10.81 9.98
N SER A 452 -32.86 -10.34 11.22
CA SER A 452 -34.20 -10.21 11.77
C SER A 452 -34.79 -8.87 11.31
N SER A 453 -35.82 -8.96 10.49
CA SER A 453 -36.69 -7.86 10.07
C SER A 453 -37.13 -7.01 11.28
N THR A 454 -36.72 -5.74 11.33
CA THR A 454 -37.22 -4.82 12.35
C THR A 454 -38.63 -4.35 12.00
N LYS A 455 -39.64 -5.06 12.52
CA LYS A 455 -40.96 -4.46 12.77
C LYS A 455 -40.83 -3.42 13.89
N ARG A 456 -41.34 -2.21 13.64
CA ARG A 456 -41.47 -1.15 14.64
C ARG A 456 -42.55 -1.48 15.67
N GLY A 457 -42.21 -1.27 16.96
CA GLY A 457 -43.10 -0.98 18.09
C GLY A 457 -43.33 -2.14 19.09
N PRO A 458 -43.69 -1.87 20.37
CA PRO A 458 -43.51 -0.69 21.21
C PRO A 458 -42.72 -0.99 22.52
N GLY A 459 -42.20 0.07 23.15
CA GLY A 459 -41.77 0.22 24.56
C GLY A 459 -41.21 -0.99 25.35
N ARG A 460 -39.94 -0.92 25.78
CA ARG A 460 -39.42 -1.72 26.90
C ARG A 460 -39.26 -0.84 28.17
N PRO A 461 -39.58 -1.38 29.37
CA PRO A 461 -39.52 -0.66 30.64
C PRO A 461 -38.07 -0.54 31.17
N PRO A 462 -37.81 0.33 32.16
CA PRO A 462 -36.45 0.62 32.62
C PRO A 462 -35.79 -0.60 33.30
N LYS A 463 -34.48 -0.74 33.06
CA LYS A 463 -33.60 -1.78 33.62
C LYS A 463 -33.54 -1.66 35.14
N SER A 464 -33.84 -2.75 35.84
CA SER A 464 -33.49 -2.95 37.25
C SER A 464 -31.98 -3.13 37.40
N GLY A 465 -31.40 -2.40 38.36
CA GLY A 465 -29.98 -2.45 38.70
C GLY A 465 -29.60 -3.74 39.43
N GLY A 466 -28.49 -4.34 39.01
CA GLY A 466 -27.87 -5.47 39.71
C GLY A 466 -27.36 -5.04 41.09
N ARG A 467 -27.78 -5.77 42.12
CA ARG A 467 -27.29 -5.63 43.50
C ARG A 467 -25.88 -6.20 43.59
N ASN A 468 -24.87 -5.36 43.84
CA ASN A 468 -23.57 -5.82 44.33
C ASN A 468 -23.74 -6.47 45.70
N THR A 469 -23.13 -7.65 45.87
CA THR A 469 -23.20 -8.42 47.10
C THR A 469 -22.43 -7.71 48.23
N GLU A 470 -22.85 -7.90 49.47
CA GLU A 470 -22.22 -7.29 50.66
C GLU A 470 -20.75 -7.71 50.80
N ALA A 471 -20.45 -8.96 50.43
CA ALA A 471 -19.10 -9.49 50.34
C ALA A 471 -18.20 -8.74 49.35
N GLU A 472 -18.74 -8.23 48.23
CA GLU A 472 -17.97 -7.41 47.27
C GLU A 472 -17.71 -6.00 47.80
N ARG A 473 -18.66 -5.44 48.56
CA ARG A 473 -18.48 -4.13 49.22
C ARG A 473 -17.42 -4.22 50.31
N GLU A 474 -17.38 -5.31 51.06
CA GLU A 474 -16.38 -5.55 52.10
C GLU A 474 -14.98 -5.77 51.52
N LYS A 475 -14.86 -6.58 50.46
CA LYS A 475 -13.59 -6.74 49.71
C LYS A 475 -13.06 -5.44 49.12
N ARG A 476 -13.94 -4.49 48.76
CA ARG A 476 -13.54 -3.18 48.25
C ARG A 476 -13.03 -2.27 49.38
N ARG A 477 -13.70 -2.27 50.54
CA ARG A 477 -13.27 -1.51 51.73
C ARG A 477 -11.91 -1.97 52.25
N GLU A 478 -11.68 -3.29 52.29
CA GLU A 478 -10.39 -3.85 52.72
C GLU A 478 -9.24 -3.46 51.77
N ARG A 479 -9.51 -3.42 50.46
CA ARG A 479 -8.53 -2.99 49.45
C ARG A 479 -8.16 -1.52 49.62
N ASP A 480 -9.14 -0.67 49.86
CA ASP A 480 -8.93 0.77 50.07
C ASP A 480 -8.21 1.04 51.40
N ARG A 481 -8.48 0.24 52.45
CA ARG A 481 -7.76 0.35 53.73
C ARG A 481 -6.28 0.06 53.57
N ARG A 482 -5.93 -1.07 52.95
CA ARG A 482 -4.54 -1.46 52.67
C ARG A 482 -3.80 -0.46 51.79
N ARG A 483 -4.50 0.17 50.85
CA ARG A 483 -3.93 1.22 50.00
C ARG A 483 -3.54 2.45 50.83
N ARG A 484 -4.43 2.91 51.71
CA ARG A 484 -4.16 4.08 52.58
C ARG A 484 -3.07 3.82 53.60
N GLU A 485 -2.96 2.58 54.07
CA GLU A 485 -1.91 2.16 55.01
C GLU A 485 -0.53 2.19 54.32
N ARG A 486 -0.42 1.66 53.10
CA ARG A 486 0.80 1.77 52.27
C ARG A 486 1.15 3.21 51.91
N GLU A 487 0.15 4.04 51.63
CA GLU A 487 0.36 5.46 51.34
C GLU A 487 0.87 6.22 52.58
N ARG A 488 0.48 5.83 53.80
CA ARG A 488 1.02 6.38 55.05
C ARG A 488 2.45 5.91 55.32
N GLU A 489 2.71 4.61 55.20
CA GLU A 489 4.06 4.04 55.37
C GLU A 489 5.07 4.60 54.36
N ALA A 490 4.62 5.02 53.17
CA ALA A 490 5.47 5.66 52.17
C ALA A 490 5.70 7.17 52.43
N SER A 491 4.97 7.76 53.39
CA SER A 491 5.04 9.19 53.72
C SER A 491 5.75 9.49 55.06
N GLU A 492 6.02 8.44 55.84
CA GLU A 492 6.93 8.45 56.99
C GLU A 492 8.33 8.00 56.55
#